data_AF-A0A938SZC5-F1
#
_entry.id   AF-A0A938SZC5-F1
#
_cell.length_a   1.000
_cell.length_b   1.000
_cell.length_c   1.000
_cell.angle_alpha   90.00
_cell.angle_beta   90.00
_cell.angle_gamma   90.00
#
_symmetry.space_group_name_H-M   'P 1'
#
loop_
_entity.id
_entity.type
_entity.pdbx_description
1 polymer ?
#
loop_
_entity_poly.entity_id
_entity_poly.type
_entity_poly.pdbx_seq_one_letter_code
_entity_poly.pdbx_strand_id
1 'polypeptide(L)'
;IAWLTHLQHTRGKNVWFVGILDERLDDFNRRVFSLQIDGSKTGLELPGIVDEVVTLAELKADDGASYRAFVCHTLNAWGYPAKDRSGRLDPIEEPHLGRLMEKIAGPARPAAERLDFARPAPVAIPESTSTQES
;
A
#
# COMPACT_ATOMS: atom_id res chain seq x y z
N ILE A 1 -22.92 3.48 -1.35
CA ILE A 1 -21.68 3.98 -2.00
C ILE A 1 -21.87 5.35 -2.65
N ALA A 2 -22.98 5.63 -3.34
CA ALA A 2 -23.27 6.95 -3.91
C ALA A 2 -23.20 8.15 -2.92
N TRP A 3 -23.39 7.94 -1.62
CA TRP A 3 -23.22 9.00 -0.62
C TRP A 3 -21.75 9.25 -0.23
N LEU A 4 -20.85 8.25 -0.34
CA LEU A 4 -19.43 8.43 0.00
C LEU A 4 -18.71 9.27 -1.06
N THR A 5 -19.13 9.23 -2.32
CA THR A 5 -18.57 10.10 -3.37
C THR A 5 -18.85 11.57 -3.08
N HIS A 6 -19.96 11.90 -2.40
CA HIS A 6 -20.21 13.28 -1.96
C HIS A 6 -19.15 13.77 -0.97
N LEU A 7 -18.53 12.87 -0.19
CA LEU A 7 -17.45 13.24 0.73
C LEU A 7 -16.16 13.61 0.00
N GLN A 8 -15.89 13.04 -1.18
CA GLN A 8 -14.76 13.45 -2.04
C GLN A 8 -14.87 14.93 -2.45
N HIS A 9 -16.08 15.49 -2.47
CA HIS A 9 -16.34 16.88 -2.85
C HIS A 9 -16.52 17.83 -1.65
N THR A 10 -16.36 17.36 -0.42
CA THR A 10 -16.42 18.22 0.79
C THR A 10 -15.11 19.00 0.93
N ARG A 11 -15.01 20.10 0.17
CA ARG A 11 -13.81 20.95 0.12
C ARG A 11 -13.45 21.49 1.51
N GLY A 12 -12.16 21.49 1.81
CA GLY A 12 -11.60 22.06 3.04
C GLY A 12 -11.71 21.20 4.28
N LYS A 13 -12.15 19.94 4.16
CA LYS A 13 -12.16 18.97 5.26
C LYS A 13 -11.50 17.67 4.85
N ASN A 14 -10.75 17.07 5.78
CA ASN A 14 -10.26 15.70 5.66
C ASN A 14 -11.27 14.77 6.35
N VAL A 15 -11.70 13.72 5.67
CA VAL A 15 -12.62 12.72 6.21
C VAL A 15 -11.86 11.44 6.49
N TRP A 16 -11.93 10.97 7.74
CA TRP A 16 -11.27 9.75 8.18
C TRP A 16 -12.29 8.65 8.43
N PHE A 17 -12.05 7.50 7.79
CA PHE A 17 -12.72 6.25 8.14
C PHE A 17 -11.75 5.43 8.97
N VAL A 18 -12.13 5.11 10.21
CA VAL A 18 -11.36 4.24 11.09
C VAL A 18 -12.13 2.96 11.25
N GLY A 19 -11.46 1.84 11.00
CA GLY A 19 -12.06 0.51 11.06
C GLY A 19 -11.07 -0.50 11.64
N ILE A 20 -11.57 -1.72 11.82
CA ILE A 20 -10.79 -2.85 12.30
C ILE A 20 -10.22 -3.59 11.10
N LEU A 21 -9.04 -4.19 11.27
CA LEU A 21 -8.41 -5.07 10.30
C LEU A 21 -8.72 -6.53 10.65
N ASP A 22 -9.25 -7.27 9.69
CA ASP A 22 -9.50 -8.70 9.80
C ASP A 22 -8.33 -9.49 9.20
N GLU A 23 -7.91 -10.54 9.90
CA GLU A 23 -6.83 -11.45 9.49
C GLU A 23 -7.41 -12.83 9.18
N ARG A 24 -7.17 -13.30 7.96
CA ARG A 24 -7.63 -14.61 7.50
C ARG A 24 -6.49 -15.40 6.89
N LEU A 25 -6.63 -16.72 6.89
CA LEU A 25 -5.76 -17.61 6.14
C LEU A 25 -6.44 -17.93 4.81
N ASP A 26 -5.69 -17.85 3.71
CA ASP A 26 -6.13 -18.35 2.41
C ASP A 26 -5.97 -19.88 2.30
N ASP A 27 -6.39 -20.45 1.16
CA ASP A 27 -6.30 -21.89 0.88
C ASP A 27 -4.84 -22.42 0.85
N PHE A 28 -3.85 -21.53 0.83
CA PHE A 28 -2.42 -21.83 0.86
C PHE A 28 -1.76 -21.50 2.21
N ASN A 29 -2.56 -21.29 3.25
CA ASN A 29 -2.10 -20.96 4.60
C ASN A 29 -1.28 -19.65 4.67
N ARG A 30 -1.54 -18.71 3.76
CA ARG A 30 -0.96 -17.36 3.76
C ARG A 30 -1.89 -16.42 4.49
N ARG A 31 -1.31 -15.52 5.29
CA ARG A 31 -2.05 -14.48 5.99
C ARG A 31 -2.50 -13.42 4.99
N VAL A 32 -3.80 -13.18 4.94
CA VAL A 32 -4.45 -12.15 4.13
C VAL A 32 -5.16 -11.19 5.07
N PHE A 33 -4.90 -9.91 4.89
CA PHE A 33 -5.50 -8.85 5.69
C PHE A 33 -6.55 -8.10 4.88
N SER A 34 -7.69 -7.81 5.49
CA SER A 34 -8.77 -7.07 4.85
C SER A 34 -9.45 -6.12 5.84
N LEU A 35 -10.02 -5.02 5.34
CA LEU A 35 -10.81 -4.12 6.17
C LEU A 35 -12.07 -4.87 6.64
N GLN A 36 -12.33 -4.86 7.94
CA GLN A 36 -13.57 -5.42 8.49
C GLN A 36 -14.72 -4.46 8.20
N ILE A 37 -15.41 -4.70 7.09
CA ILE A 37 -16.55 -3.91 6.63
C ILE A 37 -17.68 -4.83 6.19
N ASP A 38 -18.92 -4.42 6.49
CA ASP A 38 -20.10 -5.17 6.08
C ASP A 38 -20.40 -4.98 4.57
N GLY A 39 -20.79 -6.08 3.93
CA GLY A 39 -21.05 -6.15 2.50
C GLY A 39 -19.80 -6.41 1.64
N SER A 40 -19.79 -7.54 0.92
CA SER A 40 -18.69 -7.98 0.05
C SER A 40 -18.31 -6.99 -1.06
N LYS A 41 -19.27 -6.18 -1.55
CA LYS A 41 -18.99 -5.12 -2.53
C LYS A 41 -18.31 -3.90 -1.90
N THR A 42 -18.63 -3.58 -0.64
CA THR A 42 -18.15 -2.37 0.01
C THR A 42 -16.63 -2.40 0.19
N GLY A 43 -16.08 -3.56 0.62
CA GLY A 43 -14.63 -3.72 0.77
C GLY A 43 -13.85 -3.60 -0.53
N LEU A 44 -14.44 -4.02 -1.66
CA LEU A 44 -13.82 -3.94 -2.98
C LEU A 44 -13.88 -2.53 -3.57
N GLU A 45 -14.98 -1.81 -3.36
CA GLU A 45 -15.18 -0.49 -3.95
C GLU A 45 -14.56 0.65 -3.12
N LEU A 46 -14.48 0.50 -1.80
CA LEU A 46 -13.99 1.55 -0.88
C LEU A 46 -12.58 2.06 -1.26
N PRO A 47 -11.58 1.22 -1.56
CA PRO A 47 -10.27 1.67 -2.02
C PRO A 47 -10.31 2.47 -3.34
N GLY A 48 -11.34 2.30 -4.17
CA GLY A 48 -11.53 3.13 -5.36
C GLY A 48 -11.92 4.58 -5.02
N ILE A 49 -12.66 4.76 -3.93
CA ILE A 49 -13.30 6.01 -3.54
C ILE A 49 -12.39 6.87 -2.66
N VAL A 50 -11.75 6.30 -1.65
CA VAL A 50 -10.85 7.08 -0.77
C VAL A 50 -9.61 7.50 -1.54
N ASP A 51 -8.93 8.57 -1.14
CA ASP A 51 -7.61 8.90 -1.70
C ASP A 51 -6.54 7.99 -1.11
N GLU A 52 -6.56 7.87 0.22
CA GLU A 52 -5.59 7.12 1.01
C GLU A 52 -6.22 5.90 1.68
N VAL A 53 -5.49 4.78 1.71
CA VAL A 53 -5.74 3.63 2.59
C VAL A 53 -4.45 3.40 3.37
N VAL A 54 -4.51 3.46 4.69
CA VAL A 54 -3.35 3.26 5.57
C VAL A 54 -3.67 2.20 6.61
N THR A 55 -2.72 1.30 6.85
CA THR A 55 -2.83 0.31 7.91
C THR A 55 -1.88 0.66 9.05
N LEU A 56 -2.41 0.79 10.27
CA LEU A 56 -1.59 0.86 11.49
C LEU A 56 -1.20 -0.57 11.90
N ALA A 57 0.09 -0.87 11.91
CA ALA A 57 0.61 -2.19 12.24
C ALA A 57 1.76 -2.11 13.25
N GLU A 58 2.00 -3.22 13.94
CA GLU A 58 3.23 -3.45 14.69
C GLU A 58 4.28 -4.08 13.76
N LEU A 59 5.40 -3.40 13.59
CA LEU A 59 6.52 -3.81 12.75
C LEU A 59 7.73 -4.15 13.63
N LYS A 60 8.65 -4.91 13.05
CA LYS A 60 9.93 -5.27 13.67
C LYS A 60 11.05 -4.45 13.04
N ALA A 61 11.83 -3.77 13.87
CA ALA A 61 13.06 -3.12 13.45
C ALA A 61 14.21 -4.14 13.35
N ASP A 62 15.31 -3.74 12.73
CA ASP A 62 16.49 -4.59 12.50
C ASP A 62 17.15 -5.08 13.79
N ASP A 63 16.96 -4.34 14.89
CA ASP A 63 17.42 -4.70 16.24
C ASP A 63 16.45 -5.64 16.98
N GLY A 64 15.35 -6.06 16.34
CA GLY A 64 14.31 -6.91 16.90
C GLY A 64 13.25 -6.17 17.73
N ALA A 65 13.39 -4.86 17.94
CA ALA A 65 12.41 -4.06 18.66
C ALA A 65 11.09 -3.98 17.88
N SER A 66 9.97 -4.06 18.60
CA SER A 66 8.64 -3.79 18.04
C SER A 66 8.36 -2.29 18.06
N TYR A 67 7.80 -1.77 16.96
CA TYR A 67 7.30 -0.40 16.91
C TYR A 67 6.01 -0.33 16.09
N ARG A 68 5.20 0.70 16.32
CA ARG A 68 3.99 0.94 15.54
C ARG A 68 4.28 1.91 14.40
N ALA A 69 3.72 1.64 13.23
CA ALA A 69 3.85 2.50 12.07
C ALA A 69 2.63 2.40 11.15
N PHE A 70 2.49 3.39 10.27
CA PHE A 70 1.57 3.30 9.14
C PHE A 70 2.25 2.65 7.95
N VAL A 71 1.55 1.70 7.33
CA VAL A 71 1.90 1.11 6.04
C VAL A 71 1.06 1.80 4.97
N CYS A 72 1.73 2.43 4.01
CA CYS A 72 1.09 3.37 3.06
C CYS A 72 1.09 2.87 1.61
N HIS A 73 1.94 1.91 1.24
CA HIS A 73 2.07 1.45 -0.14
C HIS A 73 1.34 0.14 -0.41
N THR A 74 0.66 0.05 -1.55
CA THR A 74 -0.07 -1.16 -1.98
C THR A 74 0.85 -2.38 -2.11
N LEU A 75 2.05 -2.19 -2.66
CA LEU A 75 3.10 -3.21 -2.68
C LEU A 75 3.94 -3.06 -1.42
N ASN A 76 3.62 -3.84 -0.39
CA ASN A 76 4.36 -3.85 0.87
C ASN A 76 4.68 -5.30 1.29
N ALA A 77 5.73 -5.46 2.09
CA ALA A 77 6.25 -6.77 2.50
C ALA A 77 5.31 -7.56 3.42
N TRP A 78 4.32 -6.89 4.03
CA TRP A 78 3.46 -7.46 5.06
C TRP A 78 2.07 -7.87 4.55
N GLY A 79 1.74 -7.55 3.29
CA GLY A 79 0.43 -7.85 2.70
C GLY A 79 -0.73 -7.03 3.28
N TYR A 80 -0.44 -5.90 3.93
CA TYR A 80 -1.48 -5.04 4.49
C TYR A 80 -2.21 -4.25 3.40
N PRO A 81 -3.54 -4.01 3.54
CA PRO A 81 -4.26 -3.13 2.65
C PRO A 81 -3.75 -1.71 2.82
N ALA A 82 -3.15 -1.19 1.76
CA ALA A 82 -2.58 0.16 1.76
C ALA A 82 -2.61 0.75 0.36
N LYS A 83 -2.68 2.08 0.28
CA LYS A 83 -2.76 2.82 -0.97
C LYS A 83 -2.46 4.29 -0.71
N ASP A 84 -1.45 4.79 -1.39
CA ASP A 84 -1.12 6.22 -1.46
C ASP A 84 -1.42 6.74 -2.87
N ARG A 85 -2.42 7.61 -3.00
CA ARG A 85 -2.74 8.29 -4.26
C ARG A 85 -2.03 9.64 -4.34
N SER A 86 -1.62 10.21 -3.22
CA SER A 86 -0.83 11.43 -3.18
C SER A 86 0.55 11.25 -3.84
N GLY A 87 1.12 10.05 -3.77
CA GLY A 87 2.45 9.71 -4.28
C GLY A 87 3.58 10.43 -3.54
N ARG A 88 3.33 10.78 -2.27
CA ARG A 88 4.23 11.57 -1.42
C ARG A 88 4.71 10.78 -0.21
N LEU A 89 3.95 9.78 0.23
CA LEU A 89 4.27 8.99 1.41
C LEU A 89 5.36 7.97 1.10
N ASP A 90 6.18 7.69 2.10
CA ASP A 90 7.09 6.56 2.10
C ASP A 90 6.32 5.26 2.41
N PRO A 91 6.91 4.07 2.16
CA PRO A 91 6.23 2.80 2.43
C PRO A 91 5.79 2.66 3.88
N ILE A 92 6.61 3.21 4.80
CA ILE A 92 6.40 3.23 6.24
C ILE A 92 6.45 4.68 6.72
N GLU A 93 5.44 5.09 7.48
CA GLU A 93 5.36 6.42 8.10
C GLU A 93 5.17 6.29 9.62
N GLU A 94 5.57 7.34 10.35
CA GLU A 94 5.26 7.46 11.77
C GLU A 94 3.74 7.41 11.99
N PRO A 95 3.23 6.75 13.06
CA PRO A 95 1.79 6.63 13.32
C PRO A 95 1.18 7.95 13.87
N HIS A 96 1.36 9.05 13.13
CA HIS A 96 0.92 10.39 13.49
C HIS A 96 0.13 11.05 12.35
N LEU A 97 -1.20 11.09 12.48
CA LEU A 97 -2.11 11.58 11.43
C LEU A 97 -1.82 13.02 10.98
N GLY A 98 -1.44 13.92 11.91
CA GLY A 98 -1.08 15.31 11.59
C GLY A 98 0.10 15.41 10.61
N ARG A 99 1.26 14.85 10.98
CA ARG A 99 2.46 14.74 10.12
C ARG A 99 2.19 14.02 8.81
N LEU A 100 1.38 12.96 8.83
CA LEU A 100 0.98 12.26 7.60
C LEU A 100 0.24 13.22 6.64
N MET A 101 -0.73 13.99 7.15
CA MET A 101 -1.45 14.97 6.35
C MET A 101 -0.60 16.15 5.89
N GLU A 102 0.33 16.62 6.73
CA GLU A 102 1.31 17.65 6.34
C GLU A 102 2.15 17.18 5.15
N LYS A 103 2.60 15.92 5.17
CA LYS A 103 3.35 15.31 4.06
C LYS A 103 2.50 15.16 2.80
N ILE A 104 1.23 14.71 2.94
CA ILE A 104 0.28 14.59 1.82
C ILE A 104 -0.02 15.97 1.19
N ALA A 105 -0.17 17.01 2.00
CA ALA A 105 -0.45 18.37 1.54
C ALA A 105 0.80 19.09 1.00
N GLY A 106 1.99 18.59 1.33
CA GLY A 106 3.27 19.17 0.97
C GLY A 106 3.63 19.08 -0.52
N PRO A 107 4.77 19.67 -0.90
CA PRO A 107 5.28 19.55 -2.27
C PRO A 107 5.56 18.09 -2.61
N ALA A 108 5.18 17.67 -3.81
CA ALA A 108 5.52 16.34 -4.29
C ALA A 108 7.02 16.25 -4.60
N ARG A 109 7.64 15.11 -4.30
CA ARG A 109 9.01 14.81 -4.75
C ARG A 109 9.09 14.97 -6.28
N PRO A 110 10.14 15.58 -6.83
CA PRO A 110 10.31 15.72 -8.28
C PRO A 110 10.10 14.39 -8.99
N ALA A 111 9.45 14.41 -10.16
CA ALA A 111 9.18 13.18 -10.91
C ALA A 111 10.48 12.41 -11.25
N ALA A 112 11.57 13.13 -11.50
CA ALA A 112 12.89 12.56 -11.76
C ALA A 112 13.45 11.72 -10.60
N GLU A 113 13.08 12.02 -9.35
CA GLU A 113 13.51 11.26 -8.17
C GLU A 113 12.61 10.05 -7.88
N ARG A 114 11.40 10.01 -8.46
CA ARG A 114 10.40 8.96 -8.23
C ARG A 114 10.28 7.95 -9.37
N LEU A 115 10.74 8.30 -10.56
CA LEU A 115 10.57 7.52 -11.77
C LEU A 115 11.94 7.12 -12.31
N ASP A 116 12.50 6.04 -11.79
CA ASP A 116 13.60 5.33 -12.44
C ASP A 116 13.01 4.18 -13.26
N PHE A 117 12.59 4.49 -14.49
CA PHE A 117 12.14 3.47 -15.43
C PHE A 117 13.26 3.18 -16.42
N ALA A 118 14.02 2.13 -16.13
CA ALA A 118 14.95 1.53 -17.09
C ALA A 118 14.36 0.23 -17.65
N ARG A 119 14.44 0.04 -18.97
CA ARG A 119 14.08 -1.24 -19.60
C ARG A 119 15.02 -2.32 -19.05
N PRO A 120 14.51 -3.43 -18.50
CA PRO A 120 15.37 -4.55 -18.09
C PRO A 120 16.24 -4.98 -19.27
N ALA A 121 17.55 -5.12 -19.03
CA ALA A 121 18.46 -5.63 -20.04
C ALA A 121 17.98 -7.03 -20.50
N PRO A 122 18.08 -7.38 -21.79
CA PRO A 122 17.74 -8.71 -22.26
C PRO A 122 18.53 -9.75 -21.46
N VAL A 123 17.82 -10.67 -20.80
CA VAL A 123 18.45 -11.81 -20.15
C VAL A 123 19.07 -12.66 -21.26
N ALA A 124 20.41 -12.77 -21.27
CA ALA A 124 21.10 -13.65 -22.21
C ALA A 124 20.61 -15.09 -21.98
N ILE A 125 20.07 -15.71 -23.03
CA ILE A 125 19.66 -17.11 -23.01
C ILE A 125 20.95 -17.94 -22.93
N PRO A 126 21.14 -18.80 -21.91
CA PRO A 126 22.32 -19.67 -21.86
C PRO A 126 22.27 -20.63 -23.05
N GLU A 127 23.34 -20.65 -23.84
CA GLU A 127 23.50 -21.56 -24.99
C GLU A 127 23.39 -23.01 -24.52
N SER A 128 22.44 -23.75 -25.09
CA SER A 128 22.29 -25.18 -24.86
C SER A 128 23.48 -25.92 -25.46
N THR A 129 24.36 -26.46 -24.62
CA THR A 129 25.44 -27.35 -25.03
C THR A 129 24.84 -28.60 -25.68
N SER A 130 25.01 -28.75 -27.00
CA SER A 130 24.62 -29.97 -27.71
C SER A 130 25.60 -31.10 -27.35
N THR A 131 25.17 -32.03 -26.50
CA THR A 131 25.85 -33.32 -26.33
C THR A 131 25.63 -34.15 -27.60
N GLN A 132 26.68 -34.30 -28.41
CA GLN A 132 26.71 -35.30 -29.48
C GLN A 132 27.04 -36.66 -28.85
N GLU A 133 26.10 -37.60 -28.95
CA GLU A 133 26.35 -39.04 -28.74
C GLU A 133 27.30 -39.57 -29.82
N SER A 134 28.30 -40.34 -29.41
CA SER A 134 29.05 -41.31 -30.22
C SER A 134 29.48 -42.47 -29.33
#